data_AF-A0A435XNP3-F1
#
_entry.id   AF-A0A435XNP3-F1
#
_cell.length_a   1.000
_cell.length_b   1.000
_cell.length_c   1.000
_cell.angle_alpha   90.00
_cell.angle_beta   90.00
_cell.angle_gamma   90.00
#
_symmetry.space_group_name_H-M   'P 1'
#
loop_
_entity.id
_entity.type
_entity.pdbx_description
1 polymer ?
#
loop_
_entity_poly.entity_id
_entity_poly.type
_entity_poly.pdbx_seq_one_letter_code
_entity_poly.pdbx_strand_id
1 'polypeptide(L)' 'RILSLSFWRDEEAVKAWRNTEEHRQAQKAGRGGIFAGYRLRIAHVVRDYGLTERDEAPGDSRAVNG' A
#
# COMPACT_ATOMS: atom_id res chain seq x y z
N ARG A 1 -14.30 0.73 -9.40
CA ARG A 1 -12.84 1.05 -9.42
C ARG A 1 -12.20 0.32 -8.26
N ILE A 2 -11.15 -0.46 -8.49
CA ILE A 2 -10.54 -1.32 -7.45
C ILE A 2 -9.26 -0.65 -6.95
N LEU A 3 -9.00 -0.73 -5.64
CA LEU A 3 -7.74 -0.34 -5.01
C LEU A 3 -7.18 -1.55 -4.28
N SER A 4 -5.99 -1.99 -4.68
CA SER A 4 -5.18 -2.90 -3.88
C SER A 4 -4.18 -2.05 -3.10
N LEU A 5 -4.18 -2.20 -1.78
CA LEU A 5 -3.27 -1.53 -0.87
C LEU A 5 -2.46 -2.61 -0.14
N SER A 6 -1.14 -2.43 -0.07
CA SER A 6 -0.24 -3.35 0.61
C SER A 6 0.84 -2.55 1.33
N PHE A 7 1.08 -2.92 2.58
CA PHE A 7 2.13 -2.33 3.41
C PHE A 7 3.36 -3.23 3.37
N TRP A 8 4.52 -2.59 3.33
CA TRP A 8 5.81 -3.24 3.26
C TRP A 8 6.75 -2.60 4.25
N ARG A 9 7.61 -3.42 4.86
CA ARG A 9 8.62 -2.96 5.81
C ARG A 9 9.60 -1.97 5.16
N ASP A 10 10.02 -2.25 3.94
CA ASP A 10 10.97 -1.45 3.17
C ASP A 10 10.86 -1.75 1.66
N GLU A 11 11.61 -0.99 0.85
CA GLU A 11 11.63 -1.14 -0.60
C GLU A 11 12.27 -2.47 -1.05
N GLU A 12 13.23 -3.01 -0.30
CA GLU A 12 13.84 -4.31 -0.63
C GLU A 12 12.84 -5.46 -0.46
N ALA A 13 11.95 -5.40 0.53
CA ALA A 13 10.84 -6.35 0.69
C ALA A 13 9.87 -6.29 -0.50
N VAL A 14 9.53 -5.08 -0.98
CA VAL A 14 8.71 -4.89 -2.19
C VAL A 14 9.38 -5.51 -3.41
N LYS A 15 10.68 -5.26 -3.57
CA LYS A 15 11.49 -5.79 -4.68
C LYS A 15 11.57 -7.31 -4.63
N ALA A 16 11.81 -7.91 -3.47
CA ALA A 16 11.82 -9.36 -3.31
C ALA A 16 10.48 -9.98 -3.71
N TRP A 17 9.37 -9.46 -3.18
CA TRP A 17 8.03 -9.93 -3.52
C TRP A 17 7.69 -9.76 -5.01
N ARG A 18 7.97 -8.59 -5.59
CA ARG A 18 7.70 -8.33 -7.02
C ARG A 18 8.43 -9.31 -7.95
N ASN A 19 9.52 -9.91 -7.47
CA ASN A 19 10.35 -10.84 -8.22
C ASN A 19 10.00 -12.32 -7.99
N THR A 20 9.00 -12.67 -7.16
CA THR A 20 8.54 -14.07 -7.09
C THR A 20 7.82 -14.47 -8.37
N GLU A 21 7.87 -15.76 -8.71
CA GLU A 21 7.27 -16.25 -9.96
C GLU A 21 5.76 -16.07 -9.97
N GLU A 22 5.10 -16.30 -8.84
CA GLU A 22 3.65 -16.12 -8.69
C GLU A 22 3.25 -14.68 -8.98
N HIS A 23 4.01 -13.71 -8.47
CA HIS A 23 3.74 -12.31 -8.72
C HIS A 23 4.01 -11.93 -10.19
N ARG A 24 5.05 -12.50 -10.82
CA ARG A 24 5.32 -12.31 -12.25
C ARG A 24 4.21 -12.87 -13.13
N GLN A 25 3.65 -14.03 -12.79
CA GLN A 25 2.52 -14.61 -13.51
C GLN A 25 1.26 -13.76 -13.37
N ALA A 26 0.94 -13.30 -12.16
CA ALA A 26 -0.18 -12.37 -11.94
C ALA A 26 -0.01 -11.06 -12.75
N GLN A 27 1.21 -10.51 -12.79
CA GLN A 27 1.51 -9.33 -13.60
C GLN A 27 1.33 -9.55 -15.11
N LYS A 28 1.74 -10.72 -15.63
CA LYS A 28 1.54 -11.07 -17.05
C LYS A 28 0.05 -11.14 -17.38
N ALA A 29 -0.73 -11.84 -16.55
CA ALA A 29 -2.18 -11.93 -16.73
C ALA A 29 -2.86 -10.56 -16.64
N GLY A 30 -2.44 -9.73 -15.68
CA GLY A 30 -2.88 -8.34 -15.51
C GLY A 30 -2.72 -7.50 -16.79
N ARG A 31 -1.51 -7.54 -17.38
CA ARG A 31 -1.18 -6.85 -18.64
C ARG A 31 -1.83 -7.48 -19.86
N GLY A 32 -2.14 -8.77 -19.80
CA GLY A 32 -2.75 -9.55 -20.89
C GLY A 32 -4.24 -9.32 -21.07
N GLY A 33 -4.90 -8.49 -20.23
CA GLY A 33 -6.28 -8.06 -20.46
C GLY A 33 -7.21 -8.10 -19.25
N ILE A 34 -6.72 -8.48 -18.05
CA ILE A 34 -7.57 -8.44 -16.84
C ILE A 34 -7.96 -7.00 -16.48
N PHE A 35 -7.07 -6.03 -16.70
CA PHE A 35 -7.34 -4.62 -16.44
C PHE A 35 -7.26 -3.79 -17.72
N ALA A 36 -8.26 -2.92 -17.95
CA ALA A 36 -8.19 -1.91 -19.01
C ALA A 36 -7.06 -0.88 -18.78
N GLY A 37 -6.61 -0.72 -17.54
CA GLY A 37 -5.47 0.10 -17.15
C GLY A 37 -5.26 0.10 -15.64
N TYR A 38 -4.05 0.41 -15.19
CA TYR A 38 -3.72 0.51 -13.77
C TYR A 38 -2.59 1.51 -13.53
N ARG A 39 -2.44 1.96 -12.28
CA ARG A 39 -1.35 2.81 -11.82
C ARG A 39 -0.84 2.30 -10.49
N LEU A 40 0.48 2.12 -10.39
CA LEU A 40 1.15 1.84 -9.13
C LEU A 40 1.60 3.17 -8.50
N ARG A 41 1.45 3.29 -7.18
CA ARG A 41 2.02 4.41 -6.40
C ARG A 41 2.75 3.80 -5.22
N ILE A 42 3.99 4.24 -5.01
CA ILE A 42 4.81 3.87 -3.87
C ILE A 42 5.01 5.13 -3.04
N ALA A 43 4.77 5.04 -1.74
CA ALA A 43 4.87 6.15 -0.81
C ALA A 43 5.37 5.64 0.54
N HIS A 44 6.05 6.51 1.29
CA HIS A 44 6.39 6.26 2.69
C HIS A 44 5.21 6.63 3.58
N VAL A 45 4.92 5.77 4.55
CA VAL A 45 4.01 6.11 5.65
C VAL A 45 4.76 7.07 6.57
N VAL A 46 4.29 8.32 6.64
CA VAL A 46 4.88 9.35 7.50
C VAL A 46 4.23 9.40 8.88
N ARG A 47 2.99 8.90 8.97
CA ARG A 47 2.22 8.73 10.20
C ARG A 47 1.27 7.54 10.06
N ASP A 48 1.15 6.72 11.09
CA ASP A 48 0.14 5.65 11.20
C ASP A 48 -0.59 5.76 12.54
N TYR A 49 -1.89 5.95 12.50
CA TYR A 49 -2.72 6.04 13.71
C TYR A 49 -4.14 5.58 13.43
N GLY A 50 -4.68 4.87 14.41
CA GLY A 50 -6.01 4.29 14.36
C GLY A 50 -7.04 5.05 15.18
N LEU A 51 -8.19 4.40 15.34
CA LEU A 51 -9.22 4.83 16.28
C LEU A 51 -8.71 4.81 17.72
N THR A 52 -7.88 3.81 18.06
CA THR A 52 -7.35 3.57 19.41
C THR A 52 -5.88 3.97 19.56
N GLU A 53 -4.99 3.53 18.67
CA GLU A 53 -3.59 3.98 18.69
C GLU A 53 -3.47 5.39 18.11
N ARG A 54 -3.42 6.39 18.99
CA ARG A 54 -3.41 7.81 18.58
C ARG A 54 -2.04 8.48 18.71
N ASP A 55 -0.97 7.73 18.96
CA ASP A 55 0.38 8.25 19.25
C ASP A 55 1.01 9.05 18.10
N GLU A 56 0.58 8.80 16.86
CA GLU A 56 1.02 9.57 15.69
C GLU A 56 -0.06 10.55 15.18
N ALA A 57 -1.23 10.59 15.82
CA ALA A 57 -2.33 11.46 15.41
C ALA A 57 -1.94 12.95 15.55
N PRO A 58 -2.25 13.78 14.53
CA PRO A 58 -2.06 15.23 14.59
C PRO A 58 -2.74 15.86 15.82
N GLY A 59 -2.16 16.94 16.35
CA GLY A 59 -2.65 17.58 17.58
C GLY A 59 -4.09 18.10 17.48
N ASP A 60 -4.46 18.67 16.34
CA ASP A 60 -5.83 19.09 16.03
C ASP A 60 -6.79 17.89 15.99
N SER A 61 -6.36 16.77 15.40
CA SER A 61 -7.14 15.53 15.37
C SER A 61 -7.33 14.92 16.77
N ARG A 62 -6.34 15.04 17.67
CA ARG A 62 -6.46 14.66 19.09
C ARG A 62 -7.40 15.56 19.87
N ALA A 63 -7.35 16.87 19.64
CA ALA A 63 -8.23 17.80 20.34
C ALA A 63 -9.72 17.56 20.04
N VAL A 64 -10.05 17.09 18.83
CA VAL A 64 -11.44 16.86 18.38
C VAL A 64 -11.93 15.44 18.65
N ASN A 65 -11.04 14.44 18.56
CA ASN A 65 -11.42 13.00 18.55
C ASN A 65 -10.65 12.15 19.57
N GLY A 66 -9.96 12.77 20.52
CA GLY A 66 -9.20 12.10 21.59
C GLY A 66 -10.06 11.74 22.78
#